data_AF-A0AAF0FYI7-F1
#
_entry.id   AF-A0AAF0FYI7-F1
#
_cell.length_a   1.000
_cell.length_b   1.000
_cell.length_c   1.000
_cell.angle_alpha   90.00
_cell.angle_beta   90.00
_cell.angle_gamma   90.00
#
_symmetry.space_group_name_H-M   'P 1'
#
loop_
_entity.id
_entity.type
_entity.pdbx_description
1 polymer ?
#
loop_
_entity_poly.entity_id
_entity_poly.type
_entity_poly.pdbx_seq_one_letter_code
_entity_poly.pdbx_strand_id
1 'polypeptide(L)'
;MSLVFESRVGKKRIIVLPKAAAEAVGLSEGSRIRIRVEDNRIIIEPIRDAVWLSLYGKKVAKITLEELEKESTRRQAKYVG
;
A
#
# COMPACT_ATOMS: atom_id res chain seq x y z
N MET A 1 -6.17 17.48 1.92
CA MET A 1 -6.29 18.01 0.55
C MET A 1 -7.38 17.21 -0.16
N SER A 2 -8.37 17.87 -0.76
CA SER A 2 -9.46 17.19 -1.50
C SER A 2 -9.25 17.44 -2.99
N LEU A 3 -9.24 16.37 -3.79
CA LEU A 3 -9.12 16.43 -5.24
C LEU A 3 -10.41 15.84 -5.82
N VAL A 4 -11.03 16.56 -6.76
CA VAL A 4 -12.25 16.13 -7.44
C VAL A 4 -11.96 16.04 -8.93
N PHE A 5 -12.33 14.94 -9.55
CA PHE A 5 -12.19 14.72 -10.98
C PHE A 5 -13.49 14.17 -11.54
N GLU A 6 -13.85 14.61 -12.75
CA GLU A 6 -14.94 14.04 -13.51
C GLU A 6 -14.38 13.13 -14.60
N SER A 7 -15.01 11.98 -14.82
CA SER A 7 -14.62 11.04 -15.87
C SER A 7 -15.86 10.30 -16.36
N ARG A 8 -15.80 9.80 -17.60
CA ARG A 8 -16.88 9.02 -18.20
C ARG A 8 -16.61 7.53 -18.02
N VAL A 9 -17.66 6.78 -17.73
CA VAL A 9 -17.60 5.31 -17.73
C VAL A 9 -17.47 4.81 -19.18
N GLY A 10 -16.39 4.10 -19.45
CA GLY A 10 -16.12 3.48 -20.75
C GLY A 10 -16.85 2.14 -20.94
N LYS A 11 -16.55 1.48 -22.05
CA LYS A 11 -17.04 0.12 -22.32
C LYS A 11 -16.63 -0.83 -21.19
N LYS A 12 -17.45 -1.86 -20.95
CA LYS A 12 -17.25 -2.86 -19.88
C LYS A 12 -17.19 -2.28 -18.46
N ARG A 13 -17.61 -1.03 -18.24
CA ARG A 13 -17.57 -0.31 -16.95
C ARG A 13 -16.17 0.08 -16.50
N ILE A 14 -15.27 0.32 -17.45
CA ILE A 14 -13.92 0.82 -17.15
C ILE A 14 -14.01 2.30 -16.78
N ILE A 15 -13.41 2.68 -15.66
CA ILE A 15 -13.22 4.07 -15.26
C ILE A 15 -11.73 4.35 -15.32
N VAL A 16 -11.34 5.36 -16.10
CA VAL A 16 -9.95 5.80 -16.15
C VAL A 16 -9.70 6.68 -14.94
N LEU A 17 -8.80 6.24 -14.05
CA LEU A 17 -8.31 7.08 -12.96
C LEU A 17 -7.35 8.14 -13.53
N PRO A 18 -7.58 9.43 -13.30
CA PRO A 18 -6.61 10.47 -13.62
C PRO A 18 -5.29 10.20 -12.90
N LYS A 19 -4.17 10.46 -13.59
CA LYS A 19 -2.81 10.22 -13.04
C LYS A 19 -2.62 10.86 -11.67
N ALA A 20 -3.03 12.12 -11.51
CA ALA A 20 -2.94 12.84 -10.25
C ALA A 20 -3.74 12.19 -9.11
N ALA A 21 -4.89 11.57 -9.39
CA ALA A 21 -5.67 10.84 -8.40
C ALA A 21 -4.94 9.55 -7.97
N ALA A 22 -4.41 8.79 -8.94
CA ALA A 22 -3.69 7.55 -8.67
C ALA A 22 -2.41 7.80 -7.84
N GLU A 23 -1.64 8.82 -8.17
CA GLU A 23 -0.43 9.22 -7.43
C GLU A 23 -0.76 9.66 -6.00
N ALA A 24 -1.84 10.43 -5.80
CA ALA A 24 -2.26 10.89 -4.48
C ALA A 24 -2.60 9.74 -3.51
N VAL A 25 -3.08 8.60 -4.03
CA VAL A 25 -3.37 7.40 -3.22
C VAL A 25 -2.26 6.34 -3.28
N GLY A 26 -1.19 6.57 -4.05
CA GLY A 26 -0.05 5.66 -4.19
C GLY A 26 -0.36 4.41 -5.01
N LEU A 27 -1.23 4.51 -6.02
CA LEU A 27 -1.53 3.42 -6.95
C LEU A 27 -0.60 3.48 -8.17
N SER A 28 -0.03 2.33 -8.49
CA SER A 28 0.72 2.07 -9.72
C SER A 28 0.11 0.91 -10.51
N GLU A 29 0.58 0.70 -11.74
CA GLU A 29 0.28 -0.54 -12.47
C GLU A 29 0.63 -1.77 -11.62
N GLY A 30 -0.21 -2.81 -11.68
CA GLY A 30 -0.08 -4.02 -10.88
C GLY A 30 -0.48 -3.89 -9.40
N SER A 31 -0.83 -2.68 -8.92
CA SER A 31 -1.27 -2.49 -7.54
C SER A 31 -2.56 -3.27 -7.25
N ARG A 32 -2.61 -3.90 -6.08
CA ARG A 32 -3.85 -4.52 -5.58
C ARG A 32 -4.74 -3.46 -4.94
N ILE A 33 -6.03 -3.52 -5.26
CA ILE A 33 -7.05 -2.64 -4.68
C ILE A 33 -8.15 -3.44 -4.01
N ARG A 34 -8.77 -2.81 -3.02
CA ARG A 34 -10.04 -3.22 -2.44
C ARG A 34 -11.12 -2.29 -2.97
N ILE A 35 -12.24 -2.88 -3.39
CA ILE A 35 -13.42 -2.14 -3.82
C ILE A 35 -14.54 -2.48 -2.84
N ARG A 36 -15.16 -1.44 -2.26
CA ARG A 36 -16.33 -1.55 -1.38
C ARG A 36 -17.48 -0.71 -1.95
N VAL A 37 -18.70 -1.16 -1.72
CA VAL A 37 -19.93 -0.43 -2.06
C VAL A 37 -20.66 -0.11 -0.76
N GLU A 38 -20.90 1.17 -0.52
CA GLU A 38 -21.52 1.70 0.70
C GLU A 38 -22.24 3.00 0.35
N ASP A 39 -23.44 3.21 0.87
CA ASP A 39 -24.21 4.46 0.72
C ASP A 39 -24.27 5.01 -0.71
N ASN A 40 -24.52 4.13 -1.69
CA ASN A 40 -24.56 4.45 -3.12
C ASN A 40 -23.23 5.04 -3.66
N ARG A 41 -22.10 4.68 -3.05
CA ARG A 41 -20.74 5.07 -3.45
C ARG A 41 -19.89 3.83 -3.66
N ILE A 42 -18.92 3.94 -4.58
CA ILE A 42 -17.84 2.96 -4.74
C ILE A 42 -16.60 3.56 -4.09
N ILE A 43 -16.07 2.87 -3.09
CA ILE A 43 -14.86 3.24 -2.37
C ILE A 43 -13.74 2.31 -2.84
N ILE A 44 -12.67 2.87 -3.37
CA ILE A 44 -11.51 2.13 -3.89
C ILE A 44 -10.29 2.49 -3.04
N GLU A 45 -9.68 1.49 -2.42
CA GLU A 45 -8.54 1.66 -1.53
C GLU A 45 -7.38 0.77 -1.96
N PRO A 46 -6.13 1.26 -1.96
CA PRO A 46 -4.96 0.41 -2.17
C PRO A 46 -4.84 -0.62 -1.04
N ILE A 47 -4.58 -1.88 -1.39
CA ILE A 47 -4.19 -2.90 -0.41
C ILE A 47 -2.68 -2.73 -0.21
N ARG A 48 -2.31 -2.10 0.91
CA ARG A 48 -0.91 -1.84 1.27
C ARG A 48 -0.33 -3.07 1.95
N ASP A 49 0.75 -3.62 1.39
CA ASP A 49 1.50 -4.71 1.99
C ASP A 49 2.57 -4.20 2.98
N ALA A 50 3.23 -5.14 3.67
CA ALA A 50 4.28 -4.80 4.64
C ALA A 50 5.46 -4.06 4.01
N VAL A 51 5.74 -4.31 2.73
CA VAL A 51 6.83 -3.67 1.97
C VAL A 51 6.47 -2.22 1.68
N TRP A 52 5.27 -1.96 1.18
CA TRP A 52 4.72 -0.63 0.94
C TRP A 52 4.66 0.18 2.24
N LEU A 53 4.21 -0.42 3.35
CA LEU A 53 4.18 0.22 4.66
C LEU A 53 5.59 0.54 5.19
N SER A 54 6.59 -0.30 4.89
CA SER A 54 7.97 -0.05 5.29
C SER A 54 8.63 1.09 4.48
N LEU A 55 8.24 1.23 3.21
CA LEU A 55 8.76 2.25 2.29
C LEU A 55 8.06 3.61 2.45
N TYR A 56 6.73 3.62 2.56
CA TYR A 56 5.90 4.82 2.49
C TYR A 56 5.04 5.06 3.73
N GLY A 57 4.93 4.07 4.62
CA GLY A 57 4.23 4.21 5.88
C GLY A 57 5.02 5.06 6.88
N LYS A 58 4.32 5.57 7.90
CA LYS A 58 4.95 6.29 9.01
C LYS A 58 5.89 5.29 9.72
N LYS A 59 7.20 5.55 9.70
CA LYS A 59 8.19 4.69 10.35
C LYS A 59 7.88 4.61 11.85
N VAL A 60 7.35 3.48 12.29
CA VAL A 60 6.97 3.22 13.70
C VAL A 60 8.16 2.72 14.52
N ALA A 61 9.19 2.19 13.86
CA ALA A 61 10.48 1.83 14.45
C ALA A 61 11.57 1.93 13.37
N LYS A 62 12.82 2.19 13.79
CA LYS A 62 14.01 2.18 12.93
C LYS A 62 15.01 1.20 13.52
N ILE A 63 15.43 0.21 12.75
CA ILE A 63 16.47 -0.76 13.09
C ILE A 63 17.48 -0.80 11.94
N THR A 64 18.75 -0.98 12.25
CA THR A 64 19.82 -1.15 11.26
C THR A 64 19.95 -2.62 10.83
N LEU A 65 20.58 -2.86 9.66
CA LEU A 65 20.83 -4.22 9.17
C LEU A 65 21.73 -5.01 10.14
N GLU A 66 22.74 -4.34 10.69
CA GLU A 66 23.67 -4.93 11.66
C GLU A 66 22.96 -5.37 12.96
N GLU A 67 22.04 -4.54 13.48
CA GLU A 67 21.22 -4.90 14.64
C GLU A 67 20.31 -6.09 14.36
N LEU A 68 19.72 -6.15 13.15
CA LEU A 68 18.88 -7.26 12.72
C LEU A 68 19.67 -8.57 12.62
N GLU A 69 20.85 -8.54 12.01
CA GLU A 69 21.72 -9.72 11.85
C GLU A 69 22.21 -10.23 13.21
N LYS A 70 22.66 -9.32 14.07
CA LYS A 70 23.13 -9.67 15.41
C LYS A 70 22.03 -10.32 16.25
N GLU A 71 20.80 -9.82 16.15
CA GLU A 71 19.66 -10.44 16.83
C GLU A 71 19.28 -11.79 16.22
N SER A 72 19.36 -11.94 14.89
CA SER A 72 19.12 -13.20 14.19
C SER A 72 20.06 -14.31 14.67
N THR A 73 21.38 -14.05 14.69
CA THR A 73 22.39 -15.00 15.20
C THR A 73 22.16 -15.33 16.67
N ARG A 74 21.86 -14.32 17.50
CA ARG A 74 21.58 -14.50 18.94
C ARG A 74 20.36 -15.39 19.18
N ARG A 75 19.30 -15.24 18.37
CA ARG A 75 18.08 -16.05 18.50
C ARG A 75 18.31 -17.50 18.05
N GLN A 76 19.04 -17.72 16.97
CA GLN A 76 19.34 -19.05 16.46
C GLN A 76 20.22 -19.85 17.44
N ALA A 77 21.20 -19.21 18.07
CA ALA A 77 22.05 -19.84 19.09
C ALA A 77 21.28 -20.40 20.30
N LYS A 78 20.03 -19.96 20.54
CA LYS A 78 19.18 -20.50 21.61
C LYS A 78 18.52 -21.84 21.27
N TYR A 79 18.45 -22.19 19.98
CA TYR A 79 17.82 -23.40 19.49
C TYR A 79 18.83 -24.40 18.92
N VAL A 80 20.11 -24.02 18.86
CA VAL A 80 21.23 -24.92 18.57
C VAL A 80 21.87 -25.25 19.92
N GLY A 81 21.27 -26.20 20.62
CA GLY A 81 21.73 -26.78 21.88
C GLY A 81 21.28 -28.23 21.95
#